data_AF-A0A6P6W148-F1
#
_entry.id   AF-A0A6P6W148-F1
#
_cell.length_a   1.000
_cell.length_b   1.000
_cell.length_c   1.000
_cell.angle_alpha   90.00
_cell.angle_beta   90.00
_cell.angle_gamma   90.00
#
_symmetry.space_group_name_H-M   'P 1'
#
loop_
_entity.id
_entity.type
_entity.pdbx_description
1 polymer ?
#
loop_
_entity_poly.entity_id
_entity_poly.type
_entity_poly.pdbx_seq_one_letter_code
_entity_poly.pdbx_strand_id
1 'polypeptide(L)'
;MDKEITFGPRDAVPLASGNHEAIVIDVVTNNYRVKKVYVDQESAVDNMFYRVFRELGLEDGQLTQVRTPLVGFTGPPVNPEGMITLMVTVGQTPKCRTIPVNFVVVKQPSPYNIFLGRPVLNALRAIPSTLHLSVKFPTPGGVAEVHGDPEVARTCYLTMLRGHEKVVAQAISLEPYISGEEERQRGTQDEIEEFPLREDRPDQVIRIGASLLPKEKDDLKALLREYAQVFAWTVEDMPEIPTDLAVHHLNIDPRFKPVKQKKRNFAPERNEAIRKEVGKLLESKIIMEVYYPTWLANPVLVKKEDQSWRMCVDFTDLNKACPKDCFPLPRIDRLVDATVGFDVLCFLDAFKGYHQIEMAEENREKTSFITEEGTYCYRTMPFGLKNAGATYQR
;
A
#
# COMPACT_ATOMS: atom_id res chain seq x y z
N MET A 1 -40.33 6.80 9.82
CA MET A 1 -40.62 5.75 8.83
C MET A 1 -39.41 4.84 8.78
N ASP A 2 -39.56 3.58 9.19
CA ASP A 2 -38.50 2.58 8.98
C ASP A 2 -38.32 2.44 7.47
N LYS A 3 -37.14 2.83 6.96
CA LYS A 3 -36.84 2.70 5.52
C LYS A 3 -36.70 1.21 5.20
N GLU A 4 -37.43 0.77 4.19
CA GLU A 4 -37.33 -0.60 3.68
C GLU A 4 -35.91 -0.86 3.15
N ILE A 5 -35.34 -2.01 3.52
CA ILE A 5 -34.06 -2.46 3.00
C ILE A 5 -34.34 -3.30 1.76
N THR A 6 -33.92 -2.81 0.60
CA THR A 6 -34.04 -3.50 -0.68
C THR A 6 -32.67 -3.74 -1.29
N PHE A 7 -32.55 -4.85 -2.01
CA PHE A 7 -31.42 -5.15 -2.88
C PHE A 7 -31.92 -5.23 -4.31
N GLY A 8 -31.30 -4.48 -5.22
CA GLY A 8 -31.66 -4.45 -6.64
C GLY A 8 -30.46 -4.63 -7.56
N PRO A 9 -30.68 -4.71 -8.89
CA PRO A 9 -29.61 -4.95 -9.86
C PRO A 9 -28.48 -3.91 -9.86
N ARG A 10 -28.73 -2.70 -9.34
CA ARG A 10 -27.74 -1.63 -9.21
C ARG A 10 -26.81 -1.79 -8.00
N ASP A 11 -27.20 -2.63 -7.04
CA ASP A 11 -26.41 -2.92 -5.84
C ASP A 11 -25.42 -4.06 -6.10
N ALA A 12 -25.48 -4.70 -7.28
CA ALA A 12 -24.58 -5.78 -7.62
C ALA A 12 -23.20 -5.21 -7.94
N VAL A 13 -22.18 -5.66 -7.22
CA VAL A 13 -20.79 -5.31 -7.51
C VAL A 13 -20.40 -5.99 -8.85
N PRO A 14 -19.93 -5.24 -9.88
CA PRO A 14 -19.66 -5.81 -11.21
C PRO A 14 -18.67 -6.99 -11.20
N LEU A 15 -17.68 -6.95 -10.31
CA LEU A 15 -16.69 -8.02 -10.06
C LEU A 15 -17.25 -9.18 -9.23
N ALA A 16 -18.42 -9.04 -8.60
CA ALA A 16 -19.09 -10.09 -7.81
C ALA A 16 -20.05 -10.95 -8.63
N SER A 17 -20.50 -10.45 -9.79
CA SER A 17 -21.54 -11.07 -10.64
C SER A 17 -21.27 -12.51 -11.09
N GLY A 18 -20.05 -13.01 -10.93
CA GLY A 18 -19.65 -14.41 -11.20
C GLY A 18 -18.97 -15.12 -10.04
N ASN A 19 -18.97 -14.55 -8.83
CA ASN A 19 -18.12 -14.96 -7.72
C ASN A 19 -18.94 -15.35 -6.47
N HIS A 20 -18.58 -16.45 -5.81
CA HIS A 20 -19.24 -16.96 -4.59
C HIS A 20 -18.45 -16.59 -3.33
N GLU A 21 -17.94 -15.36 -3.29
CA GLU A 21 -17.00 -14.91 -2.27
C GLU A 21 -17.70 -14.58 -0.94
N ALA A 22 -16.90 -14.63 0.12
CA ALA A 22 -17.29 -14.21 1.46
C ALA A 22 -17.50 -12.69 1.54
N ILE A 23 -18.42 -12.25 2.41
CA ILE A 23 -18.55 -10.83 2.76
C ILE A 23 -17.49 -10.48 3.79
N VAL A 24 -16.50 -9.69 3.38
CA VAL A 24 -15.39 -9.24 4.23
C VAL A 24 -15.35 -7.72 4.25
N ILE A 25 -15.54 -7.14 5.42
CA ILE A 25 -15.67 -5.69 5.63
C ILE A 25 -14.57 -5.16 6.56
N ASP A 26 -14.58 -3.85 6.74
CA ASP A 26 -13.83 -3.16 7.78
C ASP A 26 -14.78 -2.71 8.89
N VAL A 27 -14.28 -2.68 10.12
CA VAL A 27 -14.98 -2.06 11.25
C VAL A 27 -14.02 -1.19 12.05
N VAL A 28 -14.57 -0.31 12.88
CA VAL A 28 -13.77 0.48 13.81
C VAL A 28 -14.03 0.02 15.22
N THR A 29 -12.98 -0.25 15.98
CA THR A 29 -13.07 -0.54 17.41
C THR A 29 -11.79 -0.11 18.12
N ASN A 30 -11.92 0.32 19.38
CA ASN A 30 -10.81 0.77 20.20
C ASN A 30 -9.90 1.82 19.53
N ASN A 31 -10.47 2.74 18.76
CA ASN A 31 -9.76 3.76 17.96
C ASN A 31 -8.85 3.19 16.85
N TYR A 32 -9.12 1.98 16.38
CA TYR A 32 -8.49 1.40 15.20
C TYR A 32 -9.53 0.96 14.19
N ARG A 33 -9.23 1.16 12.91
CA ARG A 33 -9.89 0.51 11.80
C ARG A 33 -9.29 -0.88 11.65
N VAL A 34 -10.11 -1.89 11.92
CA VAL A 34 -9.79 -3.31 11.80
C VAL A 34 -10.28 -3.79 10.45
N LYS A 35 -9.36 -4.17 9.57
CA LYS A 35 -9.70 -4.78 8.26
C LYS A 35 -9.89 -6.30 8.38
N LYS A 36 -10.31 -6.95 7.29
CA LYS A 36 -10.47 -8.41 7.20
C LYS A 36 -11.48 -8.96 8.22
N VAL A 37 -12.61 -8.28 8.36
CA VAL A 37 -13.71 -8.70 9.24
C VAL A 37 -14.70 -9.53 8.45
N TYR A 38 -14.79 -10.81 8.76
CA TYR A 38 -15.69 -11.72 8.06
C TYR A 38 -17.10 -11.64 8.66
N VAL A 39 -18.10 -11.52 7.79
CA VAL A 39 -19.51 -11.52 8.17
C VAL A 39 -20.03 -12.95 8.08
N ASP A 40 -20.24 -13.56 9.24
CA ASP A 40 -20.63 -14.96 9.38
C ASP A 40 -22.11 -15.08 9.79
N GLN A 41 -22.96 -15.48 8.84
CA GLN A 41 -24.40 -15.64 9.09
C GLN A 41 -24.72 -16.88 9.93
N GLU A 42 -23.78 -17.83 10.02
CA GLU A 42 -23.98 -19.11 10.70
C GLU A 42 -23.40 -19.11 12.11
N SER A 43 -22.45 -18.23 12.40
CA SER A 43 -21.84 -18.14 13.73
C SER A 43 -22.84 -17.70 14.81
N ALA A 44 -22.83 -18.42 15.94
CA ALA A 44 -23.61 -18.08 17.13
C ALA A 44 -22.90 -17.05 18.04
N VAL A 45 -21.62 -16.76 17.79
CA VAL A 45 -20.79 -15.85 18.60
C VAL A 45 -20.04 -14.87 17.70
N ASP A 46 -19.69 -13.71 18.25
CA ASP A 46 -18.71 -12.83 17.62
C ASP A 46 -17.31 -13.22 18.11
N ASN A 47 -16.37 -13.34 17.19
CA ASN A 47 -15.04 -13.84 17.49
C ASN A 47 -13.97 -12.79 17.21
N MET A 48 -13.00 -12.65 18.11
CA MET A 48 -11.79 -11.87 17.87
C MET A 48 -10.56 -12.77 18.03
N PHE A 49 -9.65 -12.74 17.07
CA PHE A 49 -8.40 -13.50 17.19
C PHE A 49 -7.45 -12.81 18.17
N TYR A 50 -6.83 -13.58 19.07
CA TYR A 50 -6.01 -13.08 20.18
C TYR A 50 -4.88 -12.13 19.73
N ARG A 51 -4.36 -12.33 18.51
CA ARG A 51 -3.36 -11.41 17.94
C ARG A 51 -3.89 -9.98 17.80
N VAL A 52 -5.13 -9.83 17.34
CA VAL A 52 -5.80 -8.52 17.21
C VAL A 52 -6.05 -7.91 18.57
N PHE A 53 -6.52 -8.71 19.53
CA PHE A 53 -6.70 -8.28 20.92
C PHE A 53 -5.43 -7.64 21.50
N ARG A 54 -4.27 -8.28 21.32
CA ARG A 54 -2.99 -7.74 21.79
C ARG A 54 -2.54 -6.48 21.04
N GLU A 55 -2.74 -6.42 19.72
CA GLU A 55 -2.35 -5.26 18.91
C GLU A 55 -3.27 -4.05 19.11
N LEU A 56 -4.52 -4.24 19.55
CA LEU A 56 -5.38 -3.19 20.06
C LEU A 56 -4.90 -2.63 21.42
N GLY A 57 -3.81 -3.14 21.98
CA GLY A 57 -3.26 -2.70 23.27
C GLY A 57 -4.07 -3.18 24.48
N LEU A 58 -4.88 -4.22 24.30
CA LEU A 58 -5.70 -4.80 25.38
C LEU A 58 -4.89 -5.83 26.17
N GLU A 59 -5.14 -5.88 27.47
CA GLU A 59 -4.45 -6.74 28.42
C GLU A 59 -5.34 -7.89 28.89
N ASP A 60 -4.74 -9.06 29.10
CA ASP A 60 -5.44 -10.29 29.49
C ASP A 60 -6.30 -10.12 30.77
N GLY A 61 -5.94 -9.18 31.66
CA GLY A 61 -6.75 -8.83 32.84
C GLY A 61 -8.11 -8.21 32.55
N GLN A 62 -8.35 -7.76 31.31
CA GLN A 62 -9.65 -7.23 30.85
C GLN A 62 -10.58 -8.32 30.32
N LEU A 63 -10.09 -9.57 30.18
CA LEU A 63 -10.89 -10.70 29.72
C LEU A 63 -11.74 -11.27 30.85
N THR A 64 -13.02 -11.47 30.58
CA THR A 64 -13.91 -12.25 31.45
C THR A 64 -13.75 -13.73 31.12
N GLN A 65 -13.57 -14.58 32.14
CA GLN A 65 -13.38 -16.01 31.94
C GLN A 65 -14.62 -16.66 31.31
N VAL A 66 -14.41 -17.44 30.23
CA VAL A 66 -15.44 -18.25 29.58
C VAL A 66 -15.00 -19.71 29.61
N ARG A 67 -15.89 -20.61 30.05
CA ARG A 67 -15.61 -22.06 30.15
C ARG A 67 -16.23 -22.89 29.03
N THR A 68 -17.06 -22.26 28.19
CA THR A 68 -17.74 -22.92 27.08
C THR A 68 -16.80 -22.96 25.87
N PRO A 69 -16.39 -24.15 25.40
CA PRO A 69 -15.59 -24.26 24.19
C PRO A 69 -16.43 -23.90 22.95
N LEU A 70 -15.79 -23.33 21.94
CA LEU A 70 -16.38 -23.09 20.64
C LEU A 70 -16.26 -24.35 19.77
N VAL A 71 -17.34 -24.73 19.11
CA VAL A 71 -17.41 -25.90 18.24
C VAL A 71 -17.88 -25.47 16.86
N GLY A 72 -17.08 -25.77 15.84
CA GLY A 72 -17.45 -25.63 14.43
C GLY A 72 -17.74 -27.01 13.80
N PHE A 73 -17.97 -27.04 12.49
CA PHE A 73 -18.33 -28.26 11.76
C PHE A 73 -17.16 -29.23 11.52
N THR A 74 -15.91 -28.75 11.53
CA THR A 74 -14.73 -29.54 11.13
C THR A 74 -13.51 -29.21 12.00
N GLY A 75 -13.53 -29.60 13.27
CA GLY A 75 -12.34 -29.46 14.12
C GLY A 75 -12.57 -29.83 15.59
N PRO A 76 -11.48 -29.97 16.37
CA PRO A 76 -11.59 -30.12 17.81
C PRO A 76 -12.19 -28.84 18.44
N PRO A 77 -12.90 -28.95 19.57
CA PRO A 77 -13.38 -27.79 20.30
C PRO A 77 -12.25 -26.81 20.64
N VAL A 78 -12.52 -25.52 20.48
CA VAL A 78 -11.55 -24.44 20.73
C VAL A 78 -11.88 -23.78 22.04
N ASN A 79 -10.94 -23.81 22.98
CA ASN A 79 -11.09 -23.08 24.25
C ASN A 79 -10.78 -21.59 24.02
N PRO A 80 -11.70 -20.68 24.35
CA PRO A 80 -11.42 -19.26 24.30
C PRO A 80 -10.51 -18.82 25.45
N GLU A 81 -9.72 -17.76 25.21
CA GLU A 81 -8.93 -17.10 26.26
C GLU A 81 -9.84 -16.31 27.22
N GLY A 82 -10.98 -15.86 26.72
CA GLY A 82 -12.01 -15.16 27.49
C GLY A 82 -12.95 -14.37 26.59
N MET A 83 -13.72 -13.48 27.19
CA MET A 83 -14.64 -12.59 26.49
C MET A 83 -14.39 -11.13 26.88
N ILE A 84 -14.52 -10.23 25.91
CA ILE A 84 -14.43 -8.78 26.12
C ILE A 84 -15.55 -8.06 25.38
N THR A 85 -16.08 -7.01 25.99
CA THR A 85 -17.05 -6.12 25.36
C THR A 85 -16.32 -4.90 24.79
N LEU A 86 -16.39 -4.69 23.48
CA LEU A 86 -15.83 -3.51 22.82
C LEU A 86 -16.92 -2.75 22.06
N MET A 87 -16.77 -1.42 21.96
CA MET A 87 -17.59 -0.62 21.08
C MET A 87 -17.11 -0.81 19.64
N VAL A 88 -18.01 -1.24 18.75
CA VAL A 88 -17.72 -1.49 17.34
C VAL A 88 -18.59 -0.59 16.49
N THR A 89 -17.97 0.21 15.65
CA THR A 89 -18.65 1.02 14.63
C THR A 89 -18.61 0.28 13.30
N VAL A 90 -19.78 0.06 12.73
CA VAL A 90 -19.97 -0.53 11.39
C VAL A 90 -20.57 0.52 10.47
N GLY A 91 -20.06 0.59 9.24
CA GLY A 91 -20.42 1.61 8.25
C GLY A 91 -19.60 2.88 8.35
N GLN A 92 -19.89 3.83 7.48
CA GLN A 92 -19.18 5.10 7.35
C GLN A 92 -20.10 6.27 7.66
N THR A 93 -19.54 7.36 8.19
CA THR A 93 -20.32 8.59 8.47
C THR A 93 -20.89 9.15 7.16
N PRO A 94 -22.16 9.60 7.10
CA PRO A 94 -23.14 9.77 8.20
C PRO A 94 -24.02 8.52 8.46
N LYS A 95 -23.77 7.40 7.77
CA LYS A 95 -24.56 6.17 7.84
C LYS A 95 -23.76 5.05 8.50
N CYS A 96 -23.50 5.20 9.79
CA CYS A 96 -22.82 4.21 10.62
C CYS A 96 -23.60 3.94 11.91
N ARG A 97 -23.30 2.84 12.58
CA ARG A 97 -23.79 2.55 13.93
C ARG A 97 -22.67 2.02 14.80
N THR A 98 -22.57 2.55 16.00
CA THR A 98 -21.69 2.03 17.05
C THR A 98 -22.52 1.22 18.03
N ILE A 99 -22.14 -0.03 18.26
CA ILE A 99 -22.81 -0.94 19.21
C ILE A 99 -21.78 -1.64 20.10
N PRO A 100 -22.16 -2.00 21.35
CA PRO A 100 -21.33 -2.88 22.17
C PRO A 100 -21.38 -4.31 21.59
N VAL A 101 -20.21 -4.91 21.42
CA VAL A 101 -20.04 -6.27 20.89
C VAL A 101 -19.25 -7.12 21.88
N ASN A 102 -19.78 -8.30 22.18
CA ASN A 102 -19.13 -9.26 23.06
C ASN A 102 -18.29 -10.23 22.23
N PHE A 103 -16.98 -9.97 22.16
CA PHE A 103 -16.05 -10.84 21.44
C PHE A 103 -15.57 -11.97 22.32
N VAL A 104 -15.73 -13.20 21.83
CA VAL A 104 -15.03 -14.36 22.34
C VAL A 104 -13.62 -14.36 21.73
N VAL A 105 -12.60 -14.25 22.57
CA VAL A 105 -11.20 -14.14 22.14
C VAL A 105 -10.60 -15.53 21.98
N VAL A 106 -10.09 -15.85 20.78
CA VAL A 106 -9.51 -17.17 20.49
C VAL A 106 -8.06 -17.07 20.03
N LYS A 107 -7.23 -17.97 20.54
CA LYS A 107 -5.81 -18.04 20.18
C LYS A 107 -5.56 -19.07 19.09
N GLN A 108 -6.08 -18.79 17.90
CA GLN A 108 -5.88 -19.60 16.70
C GLN A 108 -5.37 -18.78 15.52
N PRO A 109 -4.58 -19.37 14.61
CA PRO A 109 -4.19 -18.70 13.39
C PRO A 109 -5.41 -18.56 12.48
N SER A 110 -5.67 -17.34 12.00
CA SER A 110 -6.71 -17.06 11.02
C SER A 110 -6.24 -15.95 10.06
N PRO A 111 -6.63 -16.03 8.77
CA PRO A 111 -6.42 -14.92 7.84
C PRO A 111 -7.32 -13.71 8.12
N TYR A 112 -8.39 -13.92 8.90
CA TYR A 112 -9.32 -12.89 9.32
C TYR A 112 -8.97 -12.36 10.71
N ASN A 113 -9.36 -11.12 10.97
CA ASN A 113 -9.09 -10.46 12.26
C ASN A 113 -10.25 -10.62 13.25
N ILE A 114 -11.48 -10.54 12.75
CA ILE A 114 -12.72 -10.62 13.53
C ILE A 114 -13.76 -11.38 12.72
N PHE A 115 -14.59 -12.17 13.39
CA PHE A 115 -15.85 -12.70 12.83
C PHE A 115 -17.02 -11.99 13.50
N LEU A 116 -17.91 -11.42 12.70
CA LEU A 116 -19.19 -10.89 13.16
C LEU A 116 -20.27 -11.92 12.87
N GLY A 117 -20.80 -12.51 13.94
CA GLY A 117 -21.82 -13.53 13.90
C GLY A 117 -23.23 -12.96 13.94
N ARG A 118 -24.19 -13.87 14.15
CA ARG A 118 -25.60 -13.53 14.35
C ARG A 118 -25.85 -12.49 15.47
N PRO A 119 -25.13 -12.44 16.60
CA PRO A 119 -25.42 -11.45 17.64
C PRO A 119 -25.25 -10.00 17.12
N VAL A 120 -24.13 -9.68 16.45
CA VAL A 120 -23.93 -8.36 15.83
C VAL A 120 -24.93 -8.10 14.72
N LEU A 121 -25.15 -9.07 13.82
CA LEU A 121 -26.09 -8.91 12.72
C LEU A 121 -27.50 -8.58 13.22
N ASN A 122 -27.97 -9.28 14.25
CA ASN A 122 -29.27 -9.02 14.87
C ASN A 122 -29.32 -7.68 15.59
N ALA A 123 -28.26 -7.29 16.32
CA ALA A 123 -28.18 -6.00 17.01
C ALA A 123 -28.21 -4.80 16.05
N LEU A 124 -27.60 -4.94 14.88
CA LEU A 124 -27.66 -3.96 13.81
C LEU A 124 -28.96 -4.01 13.01
N ARG A 125 -29.73 -5.10 13.09
CA ARG A 125 -30.80 -5.44 12.12
C ARG A 125 -30.23 -5.47 10.70
N ALA A 126 -29.05 -6.06 10.57
CA ALA A 126 -28.31 -6.13 9.32
C ALA A 126 -28.83 -7.27 8.45
N ILE A 127 -28.97 -6.97 7.16
CA ILE A 127 -29.30 -7.93 6.11
C ILE A 127 -28.07 -8.05 5.22
N PRO A 128 -27.28 -9.13 5.37
CA PRO A 128 -26.21 -9.45 4.44
C PRO A 128 -26.77 -10.05 3.15
N SER A 129 -26.20 -9.67 2.01
CA SER A 129 -26.49 -10.27 0.72
C SER A 129 -25.20 -10.73 0.05
N THR A 130 -25.00 -12.05 -0.01
CA THR A 130 -23.83 -12.64 -0.68
C THR A 130 -23.86 -12.40 -2.18
N LEU A 131 -25.06 -12.34 -2.78
CA LEU A 131 -25.23 -12.01 -4.19
C LEU A 131 -24.72 -10.60 -4.55
N HIS A 132 -24.88 -9.65 -3.63
CA HIS A 132 -24.45 -8.25 -3.83
C HIS A 132 -23.11 -7.95 -3.14
N LEU A 133 -22.54 -8.93 -2.43
CA LEU A 133 -21.39 -8.78 -1.53
C LEU A 133 -21.50 -7.54 -0.63
N SER A 134 -22.67 -7.29 -0.04
CA SER A 134 -22.85 -6.14 0.84
C SER A 134 -23.78 -6.44 2.02
N VAL A 135 -23.68 -5.61 3.05
CA VAL A 135 -24.52 -5.65 4.25
C VAL A 135 -25.26 -4.34 4.36
N LYS A 136 -26.59 -4.41 4.44
CA LYS A 136 -27.45 -3.24 4.65
C LYS A 136 -28.04 -3.26 6.06
N PHE A 137 -28.08 -2.11 6.73
CA PHE A 137 -28.70 -1.99 8.06
C PHE A 137 -29.25 -0.57 8.30
N PRO A 138 -30.29 -0.41 9.15
CA PRO A 138 -30.87 0.90 9.43
C PRO A 138 -29.96 1.75 10.33
N THR A 139 -29.85 3.03 10.01
CA THR A 139 -29.18 4.08 10.82
C THR A 139 -30.07 5.32 10.91
N PRO A 140 -29.81 6.26 11.85
CA PRO A 140 -30.52 7.54 11.90
C PRO A 140 -30.43 8.34 10.59
N GLY A 141 -29.31 8.22 9.85
CA GLY A 141 -29.09 8.83 8.53
C GLY A 141 -29.70 8.07 7.35
N GLY A 142 -30.47 7.01 7.59
CA GLY A 142 -31.05 6.12 6.58
C GLY A 142 -30.40 4.74 6.56
N VAL A 143 -30.65 3.95 5.50
CA VAL A 143 -30.02 2.63 5.35
C VAL A 143 -28.55 2.83 5.03
N ALA A 144 -27.69 2.29 5.89
CA ALA A 144 -26.27 2.12 5.62
C ALA A 144 -26.08 0.89 4.75
N GLU A 145 -25.11 0.98 3.84
CA GLU A 145 -24.67 -0.13 3.01
C GLU A 145 -23.15 -0.22 3.12
N VAL A 146 -22.67 -1.40 3.46
CA VAL A 146 -21.25 -1.70 3.57
C VAL A 146 -20.92 -2.79 2.56
N HIS A 147 -20.07 -2.46 1.59
CA HIS A 147 -19.62 -3.39 0.58
C HIS A 147 -18.46 -4.21 1.12
N GLY A 148 -18.49 -5.51 0.84
CA GLY A 148 -17.36 -6.40 1.05
C GLY A 148 -16.35 -6.26 -0.08
N ASP A 149 -15.09 -6.49 0.24
CA ASP A 149 -14.00 -6.48 -0.74
C ASP A 149 -13.75 -7.91 -1.27
N PRO A 150 -14.07 -8.20 -2.55
CA PRO A 150 -13.93 -9.54 -3.12
C PRO A 150 -12.46 -9.99 -3.25
N GLU A 151 -11.52 -9.06 -3.43
CA GLU A 151 -10.10 -9.41 -3.55
C GLU A 151 -9.51 -9.78 -2.18
N VAL A 152 -9.91 -9.04 -1.14
CA VAL A 152 -9.55 -9.36 0.25
C VAL A 152 -10.16 -10.68 0.66
N ALA A 153 -11.43 -10.93 0.35
CA ALA A 153 -12.11 -12.21 0.62
C ALA A 153 -11.37 -13.38 -0.05
N ARG A 154 -11.06 -13.26 -1.34
CA ARG A 154 -10.32 -14.28 -2.10
C ARG A 154 -8.92 -14.51 -1.53
N THR A 155 -8.23 -13.44 -1.13
CA THR A 155 -6.91 -13.53 -0.52
C THR A 155 -6.96 -14.25 0.83
N CYS A 156 -7.96 -13.97 1.66
CA CYS A 156 -8.16 -14.66 2.93
C CYS A 156 -8.46 -16.15 2.72
N TYR A 157 -9.32 -16.48 1.76
CA TYR A 157 -9.65 -17.86 1.39
C TYR A 157 -8.43 -18.64 0.90
N LEU A 158 -7.68 -18.11 -0.07
CA LEU A 158 -6.45 -18.73 -0.58
C LEU A 158 -5.38 -18.89 0.52
N THR A 159 -5.34 -17.97 1.48
CA THR A 159 -4.43 -18.07 2.63
C THR A 159 -4.83 -19.22 3.55
N MET A 160 -6.14 -19.37 3.83
CA MET A 160 -6.65 -20.49 4.63
C MET A 160 -6.28 -21.85 4.01
N LEU A 161 -6.39 -21.98 2.68
CA LEU A 161 -6.06 -23.21 1.94
C LEU A 161 -4.56 -23.59 1.97
N ARG A 162 -3.67 -22.61 2.17
CA ARG A 162 -2.21 -22.82 2.15
C ARG A 162 -1.65 -23.40 3.47
N GLY A 163 -2.50 -23.68 4.46
CA GLY A 163 -2.14 -24.33 5.72
C GLY A 163 -1.70 -23.35 6.83
N HIS A 164 -1.88 -23.78 8.09
CA HIS A 164 -1.68 -22.97 9.30
C HIS A 164 -0.27 -22.37 9.46
N GLU A 165 0.77 -23.01 8.92
CA GLU A 165 2.17 -22.58 9.11
C GLU A 165 2.51 -21.24 8.42
N LYS A 166 1.77 -20.81 7.38
CA LYS A 166 2.02 -19.54 6.66
C LYS A 166 1.10 -18.38 7.05
N VAL A 167 0.05 -18.64 7.84
CA VAL A 167 -0.88 -17.61 8.34
C VAL A 167 -0.17 -16.67 9.34
N VAL A 168 0.82 -17.20 10.07
CA VAL A 168 1.55 -16.49 11.12
C VAL A 168 2.42 -15.33 10.57
N ALA A 169 2.73 -15.31 9.27
CA ALA A 169 3.64 -14.34 8.66
C ALA A 169 2.98 -13.09 8.04
N GLN A 170 1.65 -12.92 8.12
CA GLN A 170 0.98 -11.76 7.53
C GLN A 170 0.96 -10.54 8.47
N ALA A 171 1.20 -9.35 7.92
CA ALA A 171 0.97 -8.08 8.61
C ALA A 171 -0.53 -7.94 8.95
N ILE A 172 -0.83 -7.53 10.18
CA ILE A 172 -2.17 -7.10 10.55
C ILE A 172 -2.42 -5.73 9.91
N SER A 173 -3.62 -5.55 9.39
CA SER A 173 -4.10 -4.27 8.88
C SER A 173 -4.96 -3.59 9.95
N LEU A 174 -4.30 -3.09 10.99
CA LEU A 174 -4.87 -2.14 11.95
C LEU A 174 -4.38 -0.74 11.57
N GLU A 175 -5.31 0.15 11.30
CA GLU A 175 -5.01 1.56 11.00
C GLU A 175 -5.58 2.41 12.14
N PRO A 176 -4.81 3.37 12.71
CA PRO A 176 -5.38 4.30 13.68
C PRO A 176 -6.62 4.99 13.11
N TYR A 177 -7.69 5.05 13.90
CA TYR A 177 -8.95 5.69 13.51
C TYR A 177 -9.09 7.01 14.26
N ILE A 178 -9.11 8.11 13.51
CA ILE A 178 -9.35 9.47 14.02
C ILE A 178 -10.77 9.87 13.61
N SER A 179 -11.65 10.10 14.60
CA SER A 179 -13.03 10.51 14.36
C SER A 179 -13.06 11.89 13.68
N GLY A 180 -13.48 11.94 12.41
CA GLY A 180 -13.57 13.18 11.63
C GLY A 180 -12.71 13.23 10.35
N GLU A 181 -11.85 12.23 10.09
CA GLU A 181 -11.01 12.20 8.88
C GLU A 181 -11.71 11.66 7.61
N GLU A 182 -12.91 11.06 7.72
CA GLU A 182 -13.59 10.47 6.56
C GLU A 182 -14.28 11.48 5.62
N GLU A 183 -14.36 12.78 5.97
CA GLU A 183 -14.70 13.80 4.97
C GLU A 183 -13.61 14.01 3.91
N ARG A 184 -12.44 13.37 4.03
CA ARG A 184 -11.33 13.46 3.07
C ARG A 184 -10.88 12.13 2.45
N GLN A 185 -11.75 11.12 2.44
CA GLN A 185 -11.70 10.06 1.42
C GLN A 185 -12.85 10.22 0.42
N ARG A 186 -13.23 11.45 0.10
CA ARG A 186 -13.51 11.72 -1.31
C ARG A 186 -12.17 11.55 -2.01
N GLY A 187 -12.00 10.47 -2.77
CA GLY A 187 -11.20 10.64 -3.98
C GLY A 187 -11.78 11.88 -4.63
N THR A 188 -11.01 12.96 -4.73
CA THR A 188 -11.44 14.12 -5.46
C THR A 188 -11.71 13.63 -6.87
N GLN A 189 -12.98 13.33 -7.16
CA GLN A 189 -13.54 13.48 -8.49
C GLN A 189 -13.60 14.98 -8.79
N ASP A 190 -12.50 15.69 -8.54
CA ASP A 190 -12.27 16.94 -9.22
C ASP A 190 -12.12 16.50 -10.67
N GLU A 191 -13.06 16.93 -11.52
CA GLU A 191 -12.92 16.74 -12.95
C GLU A 191 -11.53 17.27 -13.34
N ILE A 192 -10.70 16.45 -13.96
CA ILE A 192 -9.33 16.82 -14.33
C ILE A 192 -9.36 17.22 -15.79
N GLU A 193 -8.83 18.40 -16.11
CA GLU A 193 -8.54 18.80 -17.48
C GLU A 193 -7.08 18.54 -17.80
N GLU A 194 -6.83 17.86 -18.90
CA GLU A 194 -5.50 17.72 -19.47
C GLU A 194 -5.25 18.88 -20.45
N PHE A 195 -4.11 19.55 -20.30
CA PHE A 195 -3.72 20.61 -21.22
C PHE A 195 -2.27 20.39 -21.70
N PRO A 196 -1.98 20.61 -22.99
CA PRO A 196 -0.63 20.51 -23.51
C PRO A 196 0.19 21.71 -23.02
N LEU A 197 1.35 21.42 -22.44
CA LEU A 197 2.26 22.44 -21.92
C LEU A 197 2.86 23.28 -23.03
N ARG A 198 3.11 22.68 -24.20
CA ARG A 198 3.62 23.37 -25.38
C ARG A 198 2.78 23.06 -26.61
N GLU A 199 2.59 24.06 -27.46
CA GLU A 199 1.81 23.92 -28.70
C GLU A 199 2.54 23.09 -29.77
N ASP A 200 3.87 23.03 -29.71
CA ASP A 200 4.73 22.27 -30.63
C ASP A 200 4.84 20.76 -30.25
N ARG A 201 4.51 20.39 -29.01
CA ARG A 201 4.56 19.02 -28.48
C ARG A 201 3.29 18.66 -27.71
N PRO A 202 2.21 18.24 -28.41
CA PRO A 202 0.92 17.96 -27.78
C PRO A 202 0.92 16.71 -26.89
N ASP A 203 1.96 15.89 -26.95
CA ASP A 203 2.20 14.71 -26.10
C ASP A 203 2.58 15.09 -24.66
N GLN A 204 2.99 16.33 -24.42
CA GLN A 204 3.41 16.85 -23.12
C GLN A 204 2.22 17.45 -22.34
N VAL A 205 1.38 16.57 -21.79
CA VAL A 205 0.13 16.95 -21.09
C VAL A 205 0.30 17.04 -19.58
N ILE A 206 -0.15 18.14 -18.99
CA ILE A 206 -0.26 18.34 -17.54
C ILE A 206 -1.73 18.32 -17.13
N ARG A 207 -1.99 17.82 -15.92
CA ARG A 207 -3.33 17.71 -15.32
C ARG A 207 -3.61 18.91 -14.40
N ILE A 208 -4.72 19.60 -14.63
CA ILE A 208 -5.22 20.70 -13.79
C ILE A 208 -6.64 20.37 -13.32
N GLY A 209 -7.01 20.76 -12.10
CA GLY A 209 -8.40 20.67 -11.63
C GLY A 209 -9.35 21.56 -12.44
N ALA A 210 -10.43 21.01 -12.96
CA ALA A 210 -11.43 21.72 -13.75
C ALA A 210 -12.30 22.67 -12.91
N SER A 211 -12.30 22.51 -11.59
CA SER A 211 -13.02 23.33 -10.62
C SER A 211 -12.37 24.69 -10.31
N LEU A 212 -11.17 24.96 -10.84
CA LEU A 212 -10.50 26.27 -10.68
C LEU A 212 -11.28 27.39 -11.40
N LEU A 213 -11.25 28.61 -10.85
CA LEU A 213 -11.88 29.75 -11.50
C LEU A 213 -11.23 30.01 -12.86
N PRO A 214 -12.00 30.41 -13.91
CA PRO A 214 -11.46 30.57 -15.26
C PRO A 214 -10.22 31.46 -15.34
N LYS A 215 -10.20 32.56 -14.58
CA LYS A 215 -9.07 33.50 -14.52
C LYS A 215 -7.82 32.87 -13.90
N GLU A 216 -7.97 32.18 -12.76
CA GLU A 216 -6.86 31.50 -12.07
C GLU A 216 -6.27 30.38 -12.91
N LYS A 217 -7.13 29.69 -13.66
CA LYS A 217 -6.73 28.64 -14.60
C LYS A 217 -5.91 29.17 -15.76
N ASP A 218 -6.31 30.31 -16.33
CA ASP A 218 -5.55 30.95 -17.41
C ASP A 218 -4.19 31.48 -16.92
N ASP A 219 -4.16 32.10 -15.74
CA ASP A 219 -2.94 32.57 -15.09
C ASP A 219 -2.00 31.38 -14.77
N LEU A 220 -2.52 30.27 -14.26
CA LEU A 220 -1.76 29.04 -14.01
C LEU A 220 -1.22 28.41 -15.30
N LYS A 221 -2.03 28.35 -16.36
CA LYS A 221 -1.59 27.86 -17.68
C LYS A 221 -0.48 28.73 -18.26
N ALA A 222 -0.56 30.05 -18.09
CA ALA A 222 0.49 30.98 -18.50
C ALA A 222 1.79 30.74 -17.72
N LEU A 223 1.71 30.57 -16.40
CA LEU A 223 2.86 30.27 -15.54
C LEU A 223 3.52 28.93 -15.90
N LEU A 224 2.74 27.88 -16.10
CA LEU A 224 3.27 26.56 -16.48
C LEU A 224 3.98 26.62 -17.84
N ARG A 225 3.46 27.40 -18.79
CA ARG A 225 4.12 27.65 -20.08
C ARG A 225 5.43 28.43 -19.93
N GLU A 226 5.48 29.43 -19.05
CA GLU A 226 6.69 30.21 -18.77
C GLU A 226 7.81 29.35 -18.16
N TYR A 227 7.44 28.40 -17.30
CA TYR A 227 8.37 27.46 -16.67
C TYR A 227 8.39 26.08 -17.34
N ALA A 228 8.04 26.00 -18.63
CA ALA A 228 7.98 24.73 -19.34
C ALA A 228 9.31 23.97 -19.35
N GLN A 229 10.44 24.68 -19.24
CA GLN A 229 11.79 24.13 -19.15
C GLN A 229 12.09 23.35 -17.86
N VAL A 230 11.28 23.49 -16.80
CA VAL A 230 11.47 22.78 -15.53
C VAL A 230 10.96 21.34 -15.61
N PHE A 231 10.03 21.06 -16.52
CA PHE A 231 9.40 19.75 -16.66
C PHE A 231 10.25 18.84 -17.55
N ALA A 232 10.64 17.68 -17.01
CA ALA A 232 11.37 16.65 -17.74
C ALA A 232 10.39 15.57 -18.26
N TRP A 233 10.50 15.28 -19.57
CA TRP A 233 9.68 14.25 -20.24
C TRP A 233 10.54 13.05 -20.64
N THR A 234 11.78 13.30 -21.03
CA THR A 234 12.77 12.28 -21.36
C THR A 234 13.96 12.33 -20.41
N VAL A 235 14.81 11.31 -20.48
CA VAL A 235 16.03 11.24 -19.66
C VAL A 235 17.07 12.28 -20.10
N GLU A 236 17.01 12.73 -21.36
CA GLU A 236 17.91 13.73 -21.93
C GLU A 236 17.56 15.15 -21.46
N ASP A 237 16.30 15.38 -21.09
CA ASP A 237 15.81 16.67 -20.57
C ASP A 237 16.20 16.90 -19.09
N MET A 238 16.85 15.93 -18.44
CA MET A 238 17.27 16.05 -17.04
C MET A 238 18.69 16.63 -16.96
N PRO A 239 18.85 17.89 -16.49
CA PRO A 239 20.18 18.38 -16.13
C PRO A 239 20.73 17.56 -14.96
N GLU A 240 21.99 17.09 -15.07
CA GLU A 240 22.68 16.47 -13.94
C GLU A 240 22.75 17.47 -12.77
N ILE A 241 22.43 17.02 -11.55
CA ILE A 241 22.55 17.87 -10.36
C ILE A 241 24.05 18.15 -10.16
N PRO A 242 24.47 19.41 -9.94
CA PRO A 242 25.86 19.72 -9.68
C PRO A 242 26.42 18.85 -8.55
N THR A 243 27.59 18.26 -8.77
CA THR A 243 28.27 17.41 -7.78
C THR A 243 28.61 18.15 -6.49
N ASP A 244 28.65 19.48 -6.51
CA ASP A 244 28.81 20.32 -5.33
C ASP A 244 27.57 20.34 -4.42
N LEU A 245 26.38 20.04 -4.96
CA LEU A 245 25.13 20.06 -4.21
C LEU A 245 24.86 18.72 -3.53
N ALA A 246 24.94 17.63 -4.29
CA ALA A 246 24.61 16.29 -3.79
C ALA A 246 25.38 15.20 -4.52
N VAL A 247 26.12 14.40 -3.74
CA VAL A 247 26.74 13.14 -4.18
C VAL A 247 26.37 12.05 -3.19
N HIS A 248 25.97 10.88 -3.69
CA HIS A 248 25.66 9.75 -2.85
C HIS A 248 26.93 8.98 -2.48
N HIS A 249 27.13 8.75 -1.18
CA HIS A 249 28.23 7.95 -0.64
C HIS A 249 27.73 6.68 0.03
N LEU A 250 28.38 5.55 -0.26
CA LEU A 250 28.17 4.29 0.43
C LEU A 250 29.15 4.17 1.60
N ASN A 251 28.64 4.30 2.81
CA ASN A 251 29.41 4.03 4.02
C ASN A 251 29.46 2.53 4.29
N ILE A 252 30.28 1.78 3.57
CA ILE A 252 30.44 0.34 3.84
C ILE A 252 31.32 0.13 5.06
N ASP A 253 30.86 -0.65 6.04
CA ASP A 253 31.70 -1.07 7.16
C ASP A 253 32.89 -1.91 6.64
N PRO A 254 34.15 -1.47 6.83
CA PRO A 254 35.34 -2.17 6.34
C PRO A 254 35.48 -3.61 6.83
N ARG A 255 34.75 -3.98 7.90
CA ARG A 255 34.76 -5.34 8.46
C ARG A 255 33.93 -6.33 7.63
N PHE A 256 33.03 -5.84 6.78
CA PHE A 256 32.22 -6.69 5.92
C PHE A 256 32.98 -7.09 4.67
N LYS A 257 33.02 -8.41 4.41
CA LYS A 257 33.61 -8.94 3.18
C LYS A 257 32.68 -8.70 1.99
N PRO A 258 33.20 -8.26 0.82
CA PRO A 258 32.41 -8.14 -0.39
C PRO A 258 31.73 -9.46 -0.77
N VAL A 259 30.46 -9.39 -1.15
CA VAL A 259 29.67 -10.55 -1.55
C VAL A 259 29.44 -10.51 -3.06
N LYS A 260 29.77 -11.63 -3.72
CA LYS A 260 29.41 -11.87 -5.12
C LYS A 260 28.28 -12.88 -5.18
N GLN A 261 27.07 -12.42 -5.49
CA GLN A 261 25.93 -13.31 -5.64
C GLN A 261 26.11 -14.19 -6.88
N LYS A 262 25.68 -15.46 -6.78
CA LYS A 262 25.61 -16.35 -7.93
C LYS A 262 24.58 -15.81 -8.93
N LYS A 263 24.93 -15.78 -10.21
CA LYS A 263 24.02 -15.39 -11.30
C LYS A 263 22.74 -16.22 -11.23
N ARG A 264 21.59 -15.54 -11.23
CA ARG A 264 20.28 -16.18 -11.35
C ARG A 264 19.94 -16.38 -12.83
N ASN A 265 19.34 -17.53 -13.14
CA ASN A 265 18.80 -17.78 -14.48
C ASN A 265 17.36 -17.29 -14.53
N PHE A 266 17.03 -16.49 -15.55
CA PHE A 266 15.66 -16.05 -15.79
C PHE A 266 15.09 -16.74 -17.04
N ALA A 267 13.76 -16.72 -17.16
CA ALA A 267 13.09 -17.14 -18.39
C ALA A 267 13.45 -16.18 -19.55
N PRO A 268 13.41 -16.64 -20.82
CA PRO A 268 13.76 -15.81 -21.98
C PRO A 268 13.01 -14.47 -22.04
N GLU A 269 11.71 -14.46 -21.73
CA GLU A 269 10.88 -13.25 -21.67
C GLU A 269 11.43 -12.21 -20.66
N ARG A 270 11.89 -12.68 -19.51
CA ARG A 270 12.46 -11.84 -18.45
C ARG A 270 13.84 -11.32 -18.82
N ASN A 271 14.66 -12.14 -19.47
CA ASN A 271 15.95 -11.72 -19.98
C ASN A 271 15.82 -10.64 -21.06
N GLU A 272 14.81 -10.75 -21.93
CA GLU A 272 14.51 -9.71 -22.93
C GLU A 272 14.15 -8.37 -22.25
N ALA A 273 13.31 -8.42 -21.21
CA ALA A 273 12.96 -7.22 -20.45
C ALA A 273 14.18 -6.59 -19.76
N ILE A 274 15.06 -7.41 -19.19
CA ILE A 274 16.31 -6.94 -18.58
C ILE A 274 17.21 -6.30 -19.64
N ARG A 275 17.41 -6.95 -20.80
CA ARG A 275 18.21 -6.42 -21.90
C ARG A 275 17.70 -5.06 -22.34
N LYS A 276 16.39 -4.94 -22.57
CA LYS A 276 15.77 -3.69 -23.03
C LYS A 276 15.95 -2.56 -22.03
N GLU A 277 15.80 -2.82 -20.74
CA GLU A 277 16.01 -1.79 -19.70
C GLU A 277 17.49 -1.43 -19.53
N VAL A 278 18.39 -2.41 -19.56
CA VAL A 278 19.84 -2.17 -19.52
C VAL A 278 20.30 -1.32 -20.71
N GLY A 279 19.79 -1.59 -21.92
CA GLY A 279 20.06 -0.77 -23.10
C GLY A 279 19.69 0.70 -22.90
N LYS A 280 18.47 0.97 -22.42
CA LYS A 280 18.03 2.34 -22.11
C LYS A 280 18.91 3.03 -21.07
N LEU A 281 19.31 2.30 -20.02
CA LEU A 281 20.15 2.84 -18.95
C LEU A 281 21.58 3.13 -19.44
N LEU A 282 22.11 2.32 -20.36
CA LEU A 282 23.40 2.55 -21.02
C LEU A 282 23.36 3.76 -21.96
N GLU A 283 22.33 3.86 -22.80
CA GLU A 283 22.11 5.01 -23.69
C GLU A 283 22.03 6.32 -22.88
N SER A 284 21.37 6.27 -21.73
CA SER A 284 21.23 7.39 -20.79
C SER A 284 22.48 7.65 -19.93
N LYS A 285 23.55 6.86 -20.07
CA LYS A 285 24.79 6.94 -19.24
C LYS A 285 24.56 6.82 -17.73
N ILE A 286 23.43 6.24 -17.31
CA ILE A 286 23.08 5.98 -15.90
C ILE A 286 23.91 4.81 -15.36
N ILE A 287 24.22 3.85 -16.22
CA ILE A 287 25.08 2.70 -15.92
C ILE A 287 26.30 2.67 -16.83
N MET A 288 27.36 2.03 -16.35
CA MET A 288 28.60 1.80 -17.09
C MET A 288 29.03 0.33 -16.96
N GLU A 289 29.74 -0.17 -17.97
CA GLU A 289 30.31 -1.51 -17.94
C GLU A 289 31.52 -1.54 -16.98
N VAL A 290 31.64 -2.63 -16.22
CA VAL A 290 32.72 -2.81 -15.24
C VAL A 290 33.35 -4.18 -15.37
N TYR A 291 34.67 -4.23 -15.28
CA TYR A 291 35.44 -5.46 -15.31
C TYR A 291 35.91 -5.83 -13.91
N TYR A 292 35.69 -7.08 -13.52
CA TYR A 292 36.14 -7.64 -12.24
C TYR A 292 35.63 -6.95 -10.96
N PRO A 293 34.32 -6.69 -10.81
CA PRO A 293 33.82 -5.99 -9.62
C PRO A 293 33.98 -6.84 -8.35
N THR A 294 34.15 -6.16 -7.21
CA THR A 294 34.28 -6.79 -5.89
C THR A 294 32.93 -7.22 -5.30
N TRP A 295 31.90 -6.39 -5.51
CA TRP A 295 30.50 -6.67 -5.17
C TRP A 295 29.74 -7.11 -6.42
N LEU A 296 28.80 -8.03 -6.27
CA LEU A 296 27.96 -8.45 -7.40
C LEU A 296 26.55 -8.78 -6.95
N ALA A 297 25.59 -8.00 -7.43
CA ALA A 297 24.16 -8.20 -7.18
C ALA A 297 23.43 -8.79 -8.40
N ASN A 298 22.25 -9.37 -8.18
CA ASN A 298 21.38 -9.82 -9.27
C ASN A 298 20.24 -8.83 -9.54
N PRO A 299 19.80 -8.69 -10.80
CA PRO A 299 18.55 -8.02 -11.12
C PRO A 299 17.36 -8.83 -10.60
N VAL A 300 16.28 -8.13 -10.27
CA VAL A 300 14.99 -8.69 -9.85
C VAL A 300 13.92 -7.97 -10.63
N LEU A 301 13.04 -8.73 -11.27
CA LEU A 301 11.92 -8.17 -12.01
C LEU A 301 10.65 -8.23 -11.17
N VAL A 302 9.96 -7.09 -11.10
CA VAL A 302 8.66 -6.95 -10.45
C VAL A 302 7.65 -6.51 -11.50
N LYS A 303 6.47 -7.13 -11.52
CA LYS A 303 5.37 -6.67 -12.37
C LYS A 303 4.71 -5.44 -11.74
N LYS A 304 4.53 -4.39 -12.53
CA LYS A 304 3.63 -3.28 -12.19
C LYS A 304 2.17 -3.67 -12.41
N GLU A 305 1.25 -2.83 -11.93
CA GLU A 305 -0.20 -2.97 -12.15
C GLU A 305 -0.57 -2.97 -13.64
N ASP A 306 0.18 -2.20 -14.45
CA ASP A 306 0.06 -2.13 -15.91
C ASP A 306 0.61 -3.36 -16.67
N GLN A 307 0.97 -4.44 -15.96
CA GLN A 307 1.65 -5.65 -16.47
C GLN A 307 3.07 -5.42 -17.05
N SER A 308 3.62 -4.21 -17.02
CA SER A 308 4.99 -3.96 -17.43
C SER A 308 6.00 -4.45 -16.38
N TRP A 309 7.17 -4.88 -16.86
CA TRP A 309 8.25 -5.33 -16.00
C TRP A 309 9.08 -4.13 -15.52
N ARG A 310 9.25 -4.02 -14.20
CA ARG A 310 10.21 -3.10 -13.57
C ARG A 310 11.45 -3.85 -13.13
N MET A 311 12.61 -3.42 -13.60
CA MET A 311 13.91 -3.91 -13.15
C MET A 311 14.33 -3.22 -11.85
N CYS A 312 14.61 -4.02 -10.83
CA CYS A 312 15.24 -3.64 -9.58
C CYS A 312 16.55 -4.44 -9.43
N VAL A 313 17.44 -4.02 -8.54
CA VAL A 313 18.67 -4.78 -8.22
C VAL A 313 18.65 -5.18 -6.75
N ASP A 314 18.97 -6.44 -6.47
CA ASP A 314 18.97 -7.02 -5.13
C ASP A 314 20.24 -6.65 -4.36
N PHE A 315 20.27 -5.42 -3.83
CA PHE A 315 21.35 -4.92 -2.99
C PHE A 315 21.28 -5.41 -1.54
N THR A 316 20.57 -6.50 -1.23
CA THR A 316 20.38 -6.98 0.16
C THR A 316 21.70 -7.16 0.90
N ASP A 317 22.72 -7.75 0.28
CA ASP A 317 24.02 -7.99 0.94
C ASP A 317 24.83 -6.70 1.09
N LEU A 318 24.78 -5.81 0.10
CA LEU A 318 25.38 -4.49 0.17
C LEU A 318 24.72 -3.63 1.27
N ASN A 319 23.40 -3.69 1.40
CA ASN A 319 22.61 -2.98 2.40
C ASN A 319 22.84 -3.49 3.84
N LYS A 320 23.26 -4.75 4.02
CA LYS A 320 23.69 -5.27 5.32
C LYS A 320 25.02 -4.67 5.77
N ALA A 321 25.92 -4.43 4.83
CA ALA A 321 27.23 -3.85 5.10
C ALA A 321 27.19 -2.32 5.31
N CYS A 322 26.12 -1.66 4.84
CA CYS A 322 25.88 -0.24 5.08
C CYS A 322 25.13 0.00 6.41
N PRO A 323 25.68 0.78 7.36
CA PRO A 323 24.95 1.25 8.52
C PRO A 323 23.81 2.16 8.04
N LYS A 324 22.70 2.13 8.79
CA LYS A 324 21.52 2.92 8.46
C LYS A 324 21.81 4.38 8.76
N ASP A 325 21.56 5.27 7.80
CA ASP A 325 21.54 6.70 8.05
C ASP A 325 20.26 7.05 8.85
N CYS A 326 20.42 7.75 9.98
CA CYS A 326 19.33 8.14 10.86
C CYS A 326 18.70 9.49 10.49
N PHE A 327 18.88 9.95 9.24
CA PHE A 327 18.23 11.16 8.77
C PHE A 327 16.69 11.06 8.91
N PRO A 328 16.03 12.03 9.57
CA PRO A 328 14.61 11.95 9.82
C PRO A 328 13.84 12.22 8.53
N LEU A 329 13.08 11.22 8.08
CA LEU A 329 12.04 11.48 7.10
C LEU A 329 10.90 12.24 7.80
N PRO A 330 10.40 13.35 7.21
CA PRO A 330 9.26 14.05 7.77
C PRO A 330 8.06 13.09 7.85
N ARG A 331 7.32 13.13 8.96
CA ARG A 331 6.07 12.39 9.07
C ARG A 331 5.06 12.99 8.10
N ILE A 332 4.38 12.14 7.33
CA ILE A 332 3.38 12.55 6.35
C ILE A 332 2.32 13.43 7.02
N ASP A 333 1.87 13.07 8.22
CA ASP A 333 0.88 13.84 9.00
C ASP A 333 1.30 15.30 9.17
N ARG A 334 2.58 15.58 9.44
CA ARG A 334 3.07 16.96 9.60
C ARG A 334 3.08 17.73 8.28
N LEU A 335 3.32 17.05 7.16
CA LEU A 335 3.24 17.66 5.83
C LEU A 335 1.79 17.99 5.47
N VAL A 336 0.85 17.08 5.79
CA VAL A 336 -0.59 17.28 5.57
C VAL A 336 -1.13 18.40 6.46
N ASP A 337 -0.76 18.43 7.75
CA ASP A 337 -1.14 19.48 8.68
C ASP A 337 -0.64 20.85 8.22
N ALA A 338 0.58 20.91 7.64
CA ALA A 338 1.14 22.15 7.10
C ALA A 338 0.37 22.68 5.88
N THR A 339 -0.43 21.85 5.21
CA THR A 339 -1.29 22.26 4.08
C THR A 339 -2.66 22.76 4.52
N VAL A 340 -2.99 22.73 5.80
CA VAL A 340 -4.29 23.21 6.31
C VAL A 340 -4.38 24.73 6.15
N GLY A 341 -5.44 25.19 5.45
CA GLY A 341 -5.72 26.62 5.23
C GLY A 341 -5.33 27.13 3.84
N PHE A 342 -4.78 26.28 2.97
CA PHE A 342 -4.57 26.60 1.55
C PHE A 342 -5.70 26.04 0.69
N ASP A 343 -6.24 26.88 -0.20
CA ASP A 343 -7.33 26.52 -1.10
C ASP A 343 -6.86 25.72 -2.33
N VAL A 344 -5.58 25.79 -2.66
CA VAL A 344 -4.97 25.13 -3.83
C VAL A 344 -3.79 24.28 -3.39
N LEU A 345 -3.76 23.02 -3.83
CA LEU A 345 -2.67 22.07 -3.59
C LEU A 345 -2.01 21.71 -4.92
N CYS A 346 -0.67 21.75 -4.96
CA CYS A 346 0.12 21.36 -6.12
C CYS A 346 0.92 20.10 -5.78
N PHE A 347 0.70 19.03 -6.56
CA PHE A 347 1.47 17.79 -6.44
C PHE A 347 2.49 17.73 -7.57
N LEU A 348 3.77 17.76 -7.20
CA LEU A 348 4.89 17.65 -8.13
C LEU A 348 5.65 16.37 -7.81
N ASP A 349 5.87 15.55 -8.84
CA ASP A 349 6.74 14.37 -8.74
C ASP A 349 8.00 14.60 -9.56
N ALA A 350 9.15 14.26 -8.98
CA ALA A 350 10.44 14.41 -9.61
C ALA A 350 10.71 13.20 -10.52
N PHE A 351 10.71 13.43 -11.83
CA PHE A 351 10.96 12.39 -12.80
C PHE A 351 12.33 11.73 -12.57
N LYS A 352 12.34 10.43 -12.24
CA LYS A 352 13.54 9.64 -11.96
C LYS A 352 14.51 10.30 -10.96
N GLY A 353 13.99 10.98 -9.92
CA GLY A 353 14.78 11.80 -9.01
C GLY A 353 16.08 11.18 -8.46
N TYR A 354 16.09 9.89 -8.11
CA TYR A 354 17.33 9.24 -7.64
C TYR A 354 18.43 9.19 -8.69
N HIS A 355 18.10 9.01 -9.96
CA HIS A 355 19.07 8.95 -11.04
C HIS A 355 19.68 10.31 -11.38
N GLN A 356 19.17 11.41 -10.82
CA GLN A 356 19.74 12.75 -10.98
C GLN A 356 20.91 13.00 -10.01
N ILE A 357 20.99 12.24 -8.91
CA ILE A 357 22.07 12.34 -7.92
C ILE A 357 23.22 11.45 -8.37
N GLU A 358 24.40 12.03 -8.56
CA GLU A 358 25.59 11.28 -8.89
C GLU A 358 26.05 10.39 -7.73
N MET A 359 26.65 9.25 -8.08
CA MET A 359 27.25 8.34 -7.12
C MET A 359 28.76 8.58 -7.06
N ALA A 360 29.32 8.64 -5.85
CA ALA A 360 30.74 8.88 -5.65
C ALA A 360 31.59 7.83 -6.39
N GLU A 361 32.66 8.27 -7.07
CA GLU A 361 33.44 7.42 -7.98
C GLU A 361 33.94 6.13 -7.32
N GLU A 362 34.46 6.23 -6.10
CA GLU A 362 34.96 5.11 -5.29
C GLU A 362 33.89 4.07 -4.94
N ASN A 363 32.63 4.47 -5.00
CA ASN A 363 31.51 3.61 -4.64
C ASN A 363 30.85 2.98 -5.87
N ARG A 364 31.07 3.50 -7.10
CA ARG A 364 30.31 3.11 -8.30
C ARG A 364 30.39 1.61 -8.52
N GLU A 365 31.60 1.06 -8.49
CA GLU A 365 31.87 -0.37 -8.63
C GLU A 365 31.19 -1.26 -7.56
N LYS A 366 30.85 -0.71 -6.39
CA LYS A 366 30.20 -1.47 -5.31
C LYS A 366 28.72 -1.72 -5.61
N THR A 367 28.13 -0.95 -6.53
CA THR A 367 26.75 -1.09 -7.02
C THR A 367 26.63 -2.02 -8.23
N SER A 368 27.65 -2.84 -8.49
CA SER A 368 27.69 -3.71 -9.67
C SER A 368 26.64 -4.81 -9.63
N PHE A 369 26.07 -5.11 -10.80
CA PHE A 369 25.11 -6.20 -11.00
C PHE A 369 25.42 -7.00 -12.26
N ILE A 370 25.04 -8.29 -12.23
CA ILE A 370 25.29 -9.23 -13.32
C ILE A 370 24.06 -9.43 -14.21
N THR A 371 24.26 -9.42 -15.53
CA THR A 371 23.24 -9.77 -16.51
C THR A 371 23.72 -10.92 -17.41
N GLU A 372 22.99 -11.23 -18.49
CA GLU A 372 23.46 -12.19 -19.49
C GLU A 372 24.53 -11.62 -20.42
N GLU A 373 24.52 -10.31 -20.64
CA GLU A 373 25.38 -9.63 -21.61
C GLU A 373 26.69 -9.15 -21.00
N GLY A 374 26.68 -8.87 -19.69
CA GLY A 374 27.87 -8.39 -19.02
C GLY A 374 27.63 -8.04 -17.57
N THR A 375 28.58 -7.27 -17.03
CA THR A 375 28.51 -6.76 -15.66
C THR A 375 28.52 -5.25 -15.72
N TYR A 376 27.58 -4.63 -15.04
CA TYR A 376 27.37 -3.18 -15.09
C TYR A 376 27.32 -2.62 -13.68
N CYS A 377 27.72 -1.36 -13.51
CA CYS A 377 27.56 -0.62 -12.27
C CYS A 377 26.87 0.72 -12.51
N TYR A 378 26.29 1.29 -11.46
CA TYR A 378 25.58 2.56 -11.57
C TYR A 378 26.53 3.75 -11.38
N ARG A 379 26.44 4.71 -12.30
CA ARG A 379 27.10 6.02 -12.18
C ARG A 379 26.30 6.98 -11.29
N THR A 380 24.97 6.89 -11.36
CA THR A 380 24.04 7.68 -10.53
C THR A 380 23.41 6.82 -9.45
N MET A 381 22.76 7.41 -8.46
CA MET A 381 22.21 6.66 -7.33
C MET A 381 21.09 5.70 -7.77
N PRO A 382 21.24 4.36 -7.59
CA PRO A 382 20.21 3.41 -7.97
C PRO A 382 19.11 3.25 -6.92
N PHE A 383 17.96 2.76 -7.37
CA PHE A 383 16.92 2.26 -6.48
C PHE A 383 17.40 1.02 -5.70
N GLY A 384 16.90 0.86 -4.47
CA GLY A 384 17.14 -0.32 -3.64
C GLY A 384 18.31 -0.19 -2.67
N LEU A 385 19.05 0.92 -2.67
CA LEU A 385 20.05 1.22 -1.63
C LEU A 385 19.36 1.71 -0.36
N LYS A 386 19.85 1.23 0.80
CA LYS A 386 19.30 1.51 2.12
C LYS A 386 19.22 3.00 2.48
N ASN A 387 20.21 3.78 2.06
CA ASN A 387 20.34 5.20 2.43
C ASN A 387 20.02 6.15 1.25
N ALA A 388 19.50 5.64 0.13
CA ALA A 388 19.15 6.48 -1.03
C ALA A 388 18.08 7.52 -0.68
N GLY A 389 17.00 7.11 0.01
CA GLY A 389 15.94 8.03 0.41
C GLY A 389 16.41 9.13 1.37
N ALA A 390 17.33 8.81 2.29
CA ALA A 390 17.91 9.80 3.20
C ALA A 390 18.80 10.81 2.46
N THR A 391 19.53 10.36 1.43
CA THR A 391 20.37 11.25 0.61
C THR A 391 19.50 12.15 -0.26
N TYR A 392 18.43 11.62 -0.85
CA TYR A 392 17.52 12.39 -1.69
C TYR A 392 16.72 13.46 -0.93
N GLN A 393 16.47 13.23 0.37
CA GLN A 393 15.72 14.18 1.21
C GLN A 393 16.59 15.35 1.71
N ARG A 394 17.92 15.20 1.72
CA ARG A 394 18.87 16.25 2.08
C ARG A 394 19.04 17.20 0.90
#